data_AF-A0A1I6XPU0-F1
#
_entry.id   AF-A0A1I6XPU0-F1
#
_cell.length_a   1.000
_cell.length_b   1.000
_cell.length_c   1.000
_cell.angle_alpha   90.00
_cell.angle_beta   90.00
_cell.angle_gamma   90.00
#
_symmetry.space_group_name_H-M   'P 1'
#
loop_
_entity.id
_entity.type
_entity.pdbx_description
1 polymer ?
#
loop_
_entity_poly.entity_id
_entity_poly.type
_entity_poly.pdbx_seq_one_letter_code
_entity_poly.pdbx_strand_id
1 'polypeptide(L)'
;MELREDKIPFYRKLYLCGIFLICLLGILFFAIKNHILWDEIFCLLVMHILYFGYFLFCLMRKRKTHGLTYNGTSYQRLFVMMVCCWGLTIGFSYVPSFFAPMILIPFFLYSVLDGTLAISMGMYLTCIMCITCDYGIYIFFSYFLLILFGSMVADAMKTSFGRYPWVFGILTACGYALLTLVFYYLAFLSMPLSTAPMVGAVSFGVFLFVSLGYRFLLRIDYREERSVYESLLDEEFPLLQDIRRFSYKEYEHACKVSNLAGICAREIGANQAVAMAGGLYYRLGKVIGEPEVENGVKAAYNHCLPPAVITILEEFGALERFPSTKESAIVHMVDSLVTKIEVLGETTMANEWNQDMVIYQTLNEFSSRGVYDNSGISINQFLKIRERLVQEGDLL
;
A
#
# COMPACT_ATOMS: atom_id res chain seq x y z
N MET A 1 -26.42 11.15 -19.13
CA MET A 1 -26.64 12.28 -18.21
C MET A 1 -25.26 12.77 -17.79
N GLU A 2 -24.98 14.05 -18.00
CA GLU A 2 -23.65 14.67 -18.01
C GLU A 2 -22.84 14.43 -16.72
N LEU A 3 -21.59 13.99 -16.91
CA LEU A 3 -20.55 13.83 -15.90
C LEU A 3 -20.27 15.18 -15.22
N ARG A 4 -20.83 15.37 -14.03
CA ARG A 4 -20.46 16.50 -13.17
C ARG A 4 -19.13 16.16 -12.52
N GLU A 5 -18.09 16.91 -12.87
CA GLU A 5 -16.76 16.84 -12.27
C GLU A 5 -16.84 16.67 -10.75
N ASP A 6 -16.32 15.55 -10.25
CA ASP A 6 -16.15 15.28 -8.83
C ASP A 6 -15.32 16.39 -8.19
N LYS A 7 -15.99 17.29 -7.48
CA LYS A 7 -15.32 18.28 -6.64
C LYS A 7 -14.48 17.52 -5.63
N ILE A 8 -13.15 17.56 -5.79
CA ILE A 8 -12.20 17.07 -4.78
C ILE A 8 -12.66 17.59 -3.41
N PRO A 9 -12.98 16.70 -2.44
CA PRO A 9 -13.56 17.12 -1.16
C PRO A 9 -12.64 18.11 -0.43
N PHE A 10 -13.24 19.13 0.20
CA PHE A 10 -12.54 20.29 0.77
C PHE A 10 -11.38 19.90 1.70
N TYR A 11 -11.56 18.87 2.50
CA TYR A 11 -10.55 18.35 3.44
C TYR A 11 -9.27 17.86 2.75
N ARG A 12 -9.37 17.29 1.53
CA ARG A 12 -8.20 16.86 0.74
C ARG A 12 -7.40 18.05 0.25
N LYS A 13 -8.07 19.12 -0.19
CA LYS A 13 -7.43 20.37 -0.61
C LYS A 13 -6.70 21.03 0.56
N LEU A 14 -7.29 21.01 1.75
CA LEU A 14 -6.70 21.58 2.96
C LEU A 14 -5.35 20.93 3.27
N TYR A 15 -5.26 19.60 3.29
CA TYR A 15 -4.00 18.92 3.58
C TYR A 15 -2.95 19.06 2.49
N LEU A 16 -3.34 19.05 1.20
CA LEU A 16 -2.41 19.33 0.12
C LEU A 16 -1.82 20.73 0.24
N CYS A 17 -2.66 21.72 0.59
CA CYS A 17 -2.20 23.07 0.90
C CYS A 17 -1.28 23.07 2.13
N GLY A 18 -1.60 22.29 3.16
CA GLY A 18 -0.73 22.08 4.33
C GLY A 18 0.65 21.52 3.96
N ILE A 19 0.71 20.53 3.05
CA ILE A 19 1.97 19.95 2.56
C ILE A 19 2.80 20.98 1.78
N PHE A 20 2.15 21.81 0.95
CA PHE A 20 2.83 22.92 0.28
C PHE A 20 3.41 23.92 1.29
N LEU A 21 2.60 24.31 2.27
CA LEU A 21 2.99 25.27 3.30
C LEU A 21 4.13 24.75 4.17
N ILE A 22 4.12 23.48 4.57
CA ILE A 22 5.20 22.95 5.41
C ILE A 22 6.53 22.86 4.65
N CYS A 23 6.50 22.54 3.36
CA CYS A 23 7.70 22.60 2.53
C CYS A 23 8.25 24.02 2.43
N LEU A 24 7.36 24.98 2.21
CA LEU A 24 7.72 26.40 2.14
C LEU A 24 8.29 26.89 3.47
N LEU A 25 7.67 26.55 4.59
CA LEU A 25 8.17 26.87 5.94
C LEU A 25 9.52 26.22 6.21
N GLY A 26 9.75 24.99 5.76
CA GLY A 26 11.03 24.30 5.86
C GLY A 26 12.15 25.02 5.10
N ILE A 27 11.88 25.46 3.86
CA ILE A 27 12.83 26.26 3.06
C ILE A 27 13.13 27.60 3.74
N LEU A 28 12.09 28.31 4.19
CA LEU A 28 12.26 29.58 4.89
C LEU A 28 13.07 29.42 6.18
N PHE A 29 12.84 28.34 6.93
CA PHE A 29 13.63 28.03 8.11
C PHE A 29 15.12 27.86 7.77
N PHE A 30 15.44 27.10 6.72
CA PHE A 30 16.82 26.96 6.25
C PHE A 30 17.44 28.28 5.79
N ALA A 31 16.66 29.09 5.07
CA ALA A 31 17.10 30.41 4.62
C ALA A 31 17.46 31.34 5.79
N ILE A 32 16.63 31.36 6.83
CA ILE A 32 16.88 32.14 8.04
C ILE A 32 18.09 31.60 8.80
N LYS A 33 18.17 30.27 8.98
CA LYS A 33 19.24 29.61 9.74
C LYS A 33 20.62 29.86 9.13
N ASN A 34 20.72 29.77 7.81
CA ASN A 34 22.01 29.84 7.11
C ASN A 34 22.28 31.22 6.49
N HIS A 35 21.47 32.24 6.80
CA HIS A 35 21.61 33.61 6.31
C HIS A 35 21.74 33.72 4.77
N ILE A 36 20.87 32.99 4.07
CA ILE A 36 20.84 32.90 2.60
C ILE A 36 20.41 34.24 1.99
N LEU A 37 20.96 34.58 0.82
CA LEU A 37 20.65 35.79 0.08
C LEU A 37 19.22 35.75 -0.52
N TRP A 38 18.62 36.92 -0.74
CA TRP A 38 17.24 37.02 -1.23
C TRP A 38 17.02 36.48 -2.64
N ASP A 39 18.04 36.57 -3.51
CA ASP A 39 18.05 36.00 -4.86
C ASP A 39 18.09 34.46 -4.83
N GLU A 40 18.90 33.87 -3.96
CA GLU A 40 18.93 32.42 -3.74
C GLU A 40 17.61 31.88 -3.17
N ILE A 41 16.98 32.62 -2.23
CA ILE A 41 15.65 32.29 -1.71
C ILE A 41 14.61 32.29 -2.84
N PHE A 42 14.67 33.28 -3.74
CA PHE A 42 13.77 33.32 -4.89
C PHE A 42 13.94 32.11 -5.81
N CYS A 43 15.18 31.71 -6.11
CA CYS A 43 15.48 30.50 -6.88
C CYS A 43 14.94 29.22 -6.19
N LEU A 44 15.10 29.10 -4.87
CA LEU A 44 14.57 27.97 -4.09
C LEU A 44 13.03 27.93 -4.10
N LEU A 45 12.35 29.09 -4.06
CA LEU A 45 10.90 29.18 -4.16
C LEU A 45 10.39 28.74 -5.54
N VAL A 46 11.05 29.17 -6.62
CA VAL A 46 10.71 28.73 -7.99
C VAL A 46 10.90 27.22 -8.11
N MET A 47 12.01 26.67 -7.62
CA MET A 47 12.28 25.23 -7.60
C MET A 47 11.19 24.47 -6.82
N HIS A 48 10.76 24.99 -5.67
CA HIS A 48 9.70 24.40 -4.86
C HIS A 48 8.35 24.38 -5.61
N ILE A 49 7.95 25.48 -6.24
CA ILE A 49 6.69 25.56 -6.99
C ILE A 49 6.69 24.54 -8.14
N LEU A 50 7.79 24.45 -8.89
CA LEU A 50 7.93 23.49 -9.99
C LEU A 50 7.90 22.05 -9.49
N TYR A 51 8.69 21.72 -8.46
CA TYR A 51 8.72 20.37 -7.89
C TYR A 51 7.37 19.98 -7.31
N PHE A 52 6.71 20.88 -6.57
CA PHE A 52 5.41 20.59 -5.96
C PHE A 52 4.32 20.39 -7.02
N GLY A 53 4.33 21.18 -8.11
CA GLY A 53 3.45 20.96 -9.25
C GLY A 53 3.63 19.57 -9.87
N TYR A 54 4.89 19.15 -10.08
CA TYR A 54 5.22 17.80 -10.55
C TYR A 54 4.79 16.71 -9.56
N PHE A 55 5.06 16.91 -8.26
CA PHE A 55 4.68 15.98 -7.20
C PHE A 55 3.16 15.77 -7.14
N LEU A 56 2.38 16.85 -7.19
CA LEU A 56 0.92 16.79 -7.24
C LEU A 56 0.42 16.06 -8.50
N PHE A 57 0.97 16.38 -9.67
CA PHE A 57 0.60 15.72 -10.92
C PHE A 57 0.85 14.21 -10.85
N CYS A 58 2.04 13.80 -10.39
CA CYS A 58 2.37 12.38 -10.24
C CYS A 58 1.52 11.69 -9.18
N LEU A 59 1.23 12.35 -8.05
CA LEU A 59 0.35 11.83 -7.01
C LEU A 59 -1.08 11.62 -7.55
N MET A 60 -1.63 12.59 -8.29
CA MET A 60 -2.95 12.50 -8.90
C MET A 60 -3.00 11.43 -9.99
N ARG A 61 -1.99 11.38 -10.87
CA ARG A 61 -1.88 10.37 -11.92
C ARG A 61 -1.84 8.98 -11.34
N LYS A 62 -0.95 8.71 -10.38
CA LYS A 62 -0.82 7.39 -9.74
C LYS A 62 -2.10 6.96 -9.03
N ARG A 63 -2.79 7.88 -8.36
CA ARG A 63 -4.10 7.60 -7.75
C ARG A 63 -5.17 7.25 -8.78
N LYS A 64 -5.12 7.86 -9.97
CA LYS A 64 -6.05 7.55 -11.08
C LYS A 64 -5.73 6.23 -11.79
N THR A 65 -4.44 5.91 -12.00
CA THR A 65 -4.04 4.73 -12.78
C THR A 65 -3.99 3.43 -11.97
N HIS A 66 -3.52 3.48 -10.73
CA HIS A 66 -3.34 2.29 -9.91
C HIS A 66 -4.45 2.09 -8.89
N GLY A 67 -5.46 2.97 -8.88
CA GLY A 67 -6.51 2.94 -7.88
C GLY A 67 -5.90 2.67 -6.50
N LEU A 68 -4.91 3.45 -6.06
CA LEU A 68 -4.38 3.30 -4.71
C LEU A 68 -5.46 3.76 -3.73
N THR A 69 -6.49 2.93 -3.58
CA THR A 69 -7.52 2.92 -2.56
C THR A 69 -6.89 2.44 -1.27
N TYR A 70 -5.92 3.22 -0.80
CA TYR A 70 -5.57 3.15 0.60
C TYR A 70 -6.26 4.31 1.29
N ASN A 71 -7.34 4.00 2.02
CA ASN A 71 -7.86 4.89 3.07
C ASN A 71 -6.82 5.14 4.19
N GLY A 72 -5.64 4.51 4.17
CA GLY A 72 -4.50 4.84 5.04
C GLY A 72 -3.41 5.73 4.40
N THR A 73 -3.68 6.40 3.27
CA THR A 73 -3.05 7.72 3.03
C THR A 73 -4.13 8.77 3.10
N SER A 74 -4.83 8.80 4.24
CA SER A 74 -5.48 10.01 4.67
C SER A 74 -4.49 11.14 4.40
N TYR A 75 -4.92 12.18 3.70
CA TYR A 75 -4.01 13.30 3.41
C TYR A 75 -3.43 13.86 4.72
N GLN A 76 -4.10 13.60 5.84
CA GLN A 76 -3.60 13.73 7.21
C GLN A 76 -2.34 12.90 7.48
N ARG A 77 -2.33 11.58 7.26
CA ARG A 77 -1.14 10.73 7.48
C ARG A 77 0.01 11.12 6.55
N LEU A 78 -0.29 11.45 5.29
CA LEU A 78 0.72 12.00 4.38
C LEU A 78 1.29 13.32 4.92
N PHE A 79 0.43 14.22 5.38
CA PHE A 79 0.85 15.47 6.00
C PHE A 79 1.70 15.23 7.26
N VAL A 80 1.29 14.34 8.17
CA VAL A 80 2.05 14.01 9.39
C VAL A 80 3.42 13.42 9.06
N MET A 81 3.50 12.46 8.13
CA MET A 81 4.80 11.89 7.74
C MET A 81 5.67 12.92 7.03
N MET A 82 5.08 13.85 6.28
CA MET A 82 5.81 14.97 5.69
C MET A 82 6.36 15.92 6.76
N VAL A 83 5.58 16.23 7.81
CA VAL A 83 6.03 16.99 8.98
C VAL A 83 7.21 16.29 9.64
N CYS A 84 7.13 14.98 9.84
CA CYS A 84 8.22 14.18 10.40
C CYS A 84 9.48 14.23 9.51
N CYS A 85 9.35 14.08 8.19
CA CYS A 85 10.47 14.17 7.26
C CYS A 85 11.16 15.54 7.32
N TRP A 86 10.40 16.63 7.30
CA TRP A 86 10.97 17.98 7.45
C TRP A 86 11.62 18.19 8.82
N GLY A 87 10.99 17.71 9.89
CA GLY A 87 11.57 17.74 11.24
C GLY A 87 12.90 16.99 11.32
N LEU A 88 13.00 15.82 10.66
CA LEU A 88 14.25 15.07 10.56
C LEU A 88 15.31 15.80 9.73
N THR A 89 14.96 16.34 8.56
CA THR A 89 15.91 17.11 7.73
C THR A 89 16.44 18.32 8.47
N ILE A 90 15.60 19.05 9.20
CA ILE A 90 16.01 20.17 10.04
C ILE A 90 16.92 19.69 11.19
N GLY A 91 16.56 18.61 11.87
CA GLY A 91 17.38 18.01 12.92
C GLY A 91 18.75 17.56 12.42
N PHE A 92 18.80 16.93 11.25
CA PHE A 92 20.03 16.47 10.61
C PHE A 92 20.95 17.60 10.18
N SER A 93 20.42 18.80 9.92
CA SER A 93 21.23 19.98 9.65
C SER A 93 22.03 20.49 10.87
N TYR A 94 21.81 19.96 12.07
CA TYR A 94 22.66 20.22 13.24
C TYR A 94 23.76 19.17 13.42
N VAL A 95 23.68 18.05 12.70
CA VAL A 95 24.71 16.99 12.69
C VAL A 95 25.83 17.42 11.75
N PRO A 96 27.11 17.08 12.02
CA PRO A 96 28.18 17.40 11.08
C PRO A 96 27.93 16.77 9.72
N SER A 97 28.33 17.50 8.67
CA SER A 97 27.82 17.31 7.31
C SER A 97 27.94 15.88 6.75
N PHE A 98 29.01 15.13 7.03
CA PHE A 98 29.09 13.73 6.53
C PHE A 98 28.31 12.71 7.35
N PHE A 99 27.94 13.01 8.60
CA PHE A 99 27.36 12.04 9.53
C PHE A 99 25.84 12.13 9.69
N ALA A 100 25.19 13.03 8.93
CA ALA A 100 23.74 13.13 8.94
C ALA A 100 23.09 11.85 8.35
N PRO A 101 22.22 11.15 9.10
CA PRO A 101 21.65 9.87 8.67
C PRO A 101 20.46 10.06 7.71
N MET A 102 20.72 10.63 6.53
CA MET A 102 19.71 10.85 5.48
C MET A 102 19.03 9.56 5.00
N ILE A 103 19.68 8.40 5.18
CA ILE A 103 19.13 7.05 4.94
C ILE A 103 17.83 6.75 5.70
N LEU A 104 17.51 7.51 6.76
CA LEU A 104 16.28 7.34 7.53
C LEU A 104 15.04 7.96 6.87
N ILE A 105 15.21 9.02 6.06
CA ILE A 105 14.09 9.73 5.41
C ILE A 105 13.25 8.79 4.53
N PRO A 106 13.82 7.90 3.70
CA PRO A 106 13.06 6.97 2.88
C PRO A 106 12.12 6.07 3.68
N PHE A 107 12.47 5.65 4.90
CA PHE A 107 11.59 4.80 5.71
C PHE A 107 10.27 5.48 6.09
N PHE A 108 10.30 6.79 6.36
CA PHE A 108 9.08 7.56 6.60
C PHE A 108 8.29 7.76 5.31
N LEU A 109 8.98 8.09 4.21
CA LEU A 109 8.32 8.32 2.92
C LEU A 109 7.68 7.05 2.37
N TYR A 110 8.35 5.89 2.44
CA TYR A 110 7.84 4.60 1.93
C TYR A 110 6.66 4.04 2.74
N SER A 111 6.49 4.53 3.97
CA SER A 111 5.33 4.18 4.79
C SER A 111 4.01 4.76 4.27
N VAL A 112 4.06 5.74 3.35
CA VAL A 112 2.86 6.43 2.81
C VAL A 112 2.91 6.56 1.28
N LEU A 113 4.08 6.82 0.71
CA LEU A 113 4.27 7.03 -0.72
C LEU A 113 4.76 5.76 -1.41
N ASP A 114 4.39 5.61 -2.68
CA ASP A 114 5.02 4.65 -3.58
C ASP A 114 6.52 4.95 -3.76
N GLY A 115 7.29 3.93 -4.13
CA GLY A 115 8.75 4.07 -4.28
C GLY A 115 9.22 5.19 -5.19
N THR A 116 8.58 5.42 -6.35
CA THR A 116 9.01 6.51 -7.24
C THR A 116 8.75 7.91 -6.64
N LEU A 117 7.63 8.08 -5.92
CA LEU A 117 7.30 9.34 -5.25
C LEU A 117 8.19 9.55 -4.03
N ALA A 118 8.42 8.50 -3.24
CA ALA A 118 9.31 8.52 -2.09
C ALA A 118 10.75 8.89 -2.48
N ILE A 119 11.29 8.28 -3.54
CA ILE A 119 12.63 8.62 -4.05
C ILE A 119 12.66 10.07 -4.54
N SER A 120 11.66 10.51 -5.32
CA SER A 120 11.59 11.90 -5.79
C SER A 120 11.60 12.92 -4.64
N MET A 121 10.87 12.64 -3.57
CA MET A 121 10.77 13.51 -2.41
C MET A 121 12.04 13.49 -1.56
N GLY A 122 12.63 12.33 -1.35
CA GLY A 122 13.92 12.21 -0.68
C GLY A 122 15.04 12.94 -1.42
N MET A 123 15.05 12.87 -2.77
CA MET A 123 15.98 13.64 -3.60
C MET A 123 15.74 15.15 -3.46
N TYR A 124 14.48 15.59 -3.50
CA TYR A 124 14.13 16.99 -3.32
C TYR A 124 14.61 17.56 -1.97
N LEU A 125 14.37 16.85 -0.87
CA LEU A 125 14.87 17.24 0.46
C LEU A 125 16.40 17.31 0.50
N THR A 126 17.07 16.37 -0.16
CA THR A 126 18.54 16.34 -0.27
C THR A 126 19.05 17.55 -1.04
N CYS A 127 18.44 17.90 -2.17
CA CYS A 127 18.81 19.08 -2.95
C CYS A 127 18.67 20.37 -2.12
N ILE A 128 17.54 20.56 -1.44
CA ILE A 128 17.32 21.74 -0.60
C ILE A 128 18.36 21.81 0.51
N MET A 129 18.60 20.71 1.22
CA MET A 129 19.58 20.67 2.32
C MET A 129 20.99 21.01 1.83
N CYS A 130 21.42 20.43 0.71
CA CYS A 130 22.75 20.67 0.15
C CYS A 130 22.92 22.12 -0.35
N ILE A 131 21.92 22.68 -1.03
CA ILE A 131 21.98 24.07 -1.51
C ILE A 131 21.97 25.04 -0.33
N THR A 132 21.06 24.83 0.63
CA THR A 132 20.90 25.77 1.75
C THR A 132 22.04 25.74 2.74
N CYS A 133 22.72 24.59 2.91
CA CYS A 133 23.85 24.45 3.83
C CYS A 133 25.22 24.57 3.13
N ASP A 134 25.25 24.96 1.85
CA ASP A 134 26.45 25.07 1.01
C ASP A 134 27.35 23.82 1.06
N TYR A 135 26.75 22.65 0.86
CA TYR A 135 27.46 21.38 0.88
C TYR A 135 28.10 21.05 -0.47
N GLY A 136 29.36 20.63 -0.42
CA GLY A 136 30.11 20.20 -1.60
C GLY A 136 29.52 18.97 -2.30
N ILE A 137 29.95 18.77 -3.55
CA ILE A 137 29.44 17.75 -4.48
C ILE A 137 29.52 16.32 -3.90
N TYR A 138 30.59 15.99 -3.16
CA TYR A 138 30.74 14.67 -2.54
C TYR A 138 29.68 14.36 -1.48
N ILE A 139 29.26 15.37 -0.70
CA ILE A 139 28.21 15.22 0.32
C ILE A 139 26.86 15.00 -0.37
N PHE A 140 26.59 15.78 -1.43
CA PHE A 140 25.39 15.60 -2.23
C PHE A 140 25.27 14.17 -2.80
N PHE A 141 26.35 13.65 -3.42
CA PHE A 141 26.33 12.28 -3.94
C PHE A 141 26.21 11.21 -2.84
N SER A 142 26.83 11.43 -1.67
CA SER A 142 26.67 10.55 -0.52
C SER A 142 25.20 10.46 -0.09
N TYR A 143 24.56 11.60 0.14
CA TYR A 143 23.14 11.64 0.54
C TYR A 143 22.21 11.08 -0.52
N PHE A 144 22.47 11.37 -1.80
CA PHE A 144 21.70 10.81 -2.91
C PHE A 144 21.72 9.28 -2.89
N LEU A 145 22.91 8.66 -2.74
CA LEU A 145 23.03 7.20 -2.67
C LEU A 145 22.43 6.63 -1.37
N LEU A 146 22.52 7.35 -0.25
CA LEU A 146 21.84 6.96 0.99
C LEU A 146 20.32 6.94 0.84
N ILE A 147 19.73 7.92 0.16
CA ILE A 147 18.28 7.95 -0.13
C ILE A 147 17.88 6.77 -1.01
N LEU A 148 18.63 6.51 -2.09
CA LEU A 148 18.36 5.38 -2.98
C LEU A 148 18.46 4.04 -2.24
N PHE A 149 19.56 3.81 -1.52
CA PHE A 149 19.76 2.57 -0.78
C PHE A 149 18.71 2.39 0.33
N GLY A 150 18.40 3.44 1.08
CA GLY A 150 17.34 3.43 2.09
C GLY A 150 15.97 3.12 1.49
N SER A 151 15.65 3.66 0.31
CA SER A 151 14.39 3.40 -0.37
C SER A 151 14.24 1.94 -0.83
N MET A 152 15.31 1.34 -1.35
CA MET A 152 15.32 -0.08 -1.75
C MET A 152 15.11 -1.01 -0.55
N VAL A 153 15.77 -0.71 0.58
CA VAL A 153 15.57 -1.52 1.79
C VAL A 153 14.17 -1.31 2.38
N ALA A 154 13.65 -0.09 2.39
CA ALA A 154 12.30 0.19 2.89
C ALA A 154 11.22 -0.57 2.10
N ASP A 155 11.38 -0.68 0.77
CA ASP A 155 10.50 -1.46 -0.11
C ASP A 155 10.58 -2.96 0.19
N ALA A 156 11.80 -3.51 0.26
CA ALA A 156 12.02 -4.93 0.56
C ALA A 156 11.46 -5.33 1.94
N MET A 157 11.54 -4.42 2.92
CA MET A 157 10.95 -4.63 4.25
C MET A 157 9.42 -4.57 4.26
N LYS A 158 8.82 -3.71 3.41
CA LYS A 158 7.37 -3.61 3.27
C LYS A 158 6.78 -4.89 2.66
N THR A 159 7.46 -5.46 1.68
CA THR A 159 7.04 -6.73 1.04
C THR A 159 7.28 -7.96 1.92
N SER A 160 8.36 -7.99 2.71
CA SER A 160 8.77 -9.15 3.52
C SER A 160 8.37 -9.05 4.99
N PHE A 161 7.24 -8.41 5.30
CA PHE A 161 6.89 -7.93 6.64
C PHE A 161 7.26 -8.88 7.78
N GLY A 162 8.13 -8.39 8.67
CA GLY A 162 8.42 -9.01 9.97
C GLY A 162 9.28 -10.27 9.93
N ARG A 163 9.69 -10.79 8.76
CA ARG A 163 10.38 -12.10 8.72
C ARG A 163 11.81 -12.05 9.28
N TYR A 164 12.56 -10.95 9.11
CA TYR A 164 13.90 -10.75 9.72
C TYR A 164 14.29 -9.25 9.88
N PRO A 165 13.72 -8.48 10.83
CA PRO A 165 13.95 -7.03 10.93
C PRO A 165 15.41 -6.65 11.25
N TRP A 166 16.10 -7.48 12.03
CA TRP A 166 17.49 -7.28 12.40
C TRP A 166 18.45 -7.42 11.20
N VAL A 167 18.12 -8.29 10.22
CA VAL A 167 18.92 -8.44 8.99
C VAL A 167 18.86 -7.15 8.17
N PHE A 168 17.67 -6.59 7.99
CA PHE A 168 17.51 -5.31 7.30
C PHE A 168 18.13 -4.14 8.08
N GLY A 169 18.08 -4.19 9.43
CA GLY A 169 18.81 -3.25 10.28
C GLY A 169 20.32 -3.30 10.06
N ILE A 170 20.92 -4.50 10.01
CA ILE A 170 22.37 -4.66 9.75
C ILE A 170 22.70 -4.16 8.35
N LEU A 171 21.90 -4.53 7.35
CA LEU A 171 22.10 -4.12 5.96
C LEU A 171 22.10 -2.59 5.81
N THR A 172 21.15 -1.91 6.46
CA THR A 172 21.02 -0.44 6.42
C THR A 172 22.15 0.27 7.17
N ALA A 173 22.53 -0.23 8.33
CA ALA A 173 23.66 0.30 9.09
C ALA A 173 24.99 0.13 8.34
N CYS A 174 25.23 -1.04 7.73
CA CYS A 174 26.40 -1.28 6.90
C CYS A 174 26.41 -0.40 5.64
N GLY A 175 25.27 -0.27 4.96
CA GLY A 175 25.14 0.60 3.79
C GLY A 175 25.41 2.06 4.12
N TYR A 176 24.88 2.55 5.24
CA TYR A 176 25.17 3.88 5.75
C TYR A 176 26.67 4.05 6.04
N ALA A 177 27.27 3.14 6.83
CA ALA A 177 28.68 3.23 7.19
C ALA A 177 29.60 3.27 5.96
N LEU A 178 29.39 2.36 5.01
CA LEU A 178 30.21 2.24 3.81
C LEU A 178 30.09 3.48 2.92
N LEU A 179 28.85 3.93 2.63
CA LEU A 179 28.64 5.10 1.79
C LEU A 179 29.21 6.36 2.43
N THR A 180 28.98 6.58 3.73
CA THR A 180 29.55 7.73 4.44
C THR A 180 31.08 7.71 4.44
N LEU A 181 31.71 6.56 4.74
CA LEU A 181 33.17 6.45 4.79
C LEU A 181 33.83 6.64 3.42
N VAL A 182 33.25 6.07 2.35
CA VAL A 182 33.78 6.21 0.98
C VAL A 182 33.77 7.67 0.54
N PHE A 183 32.63 8.36 0.69
CA PHE A 183 32.53 9.76 0.27
C PHE A 183 33.30 10.71 1.18
N TYR A 184 33.41 10.41 2.48
CA TYR A 184 34.28 11.16 3.37
C TYR A 184 35.74 11.07 2.93
N TYR A 185 36.23 9.86 2.61
CA TYR A 185 37.58 9.67 2.10
C TYR A 185 37.79 10.37 0.76
N LEU A 186 36.83 10.31 -0.16
CA LEU A 186 36.94 11.00 -1.45
C LEU A 186 37.02 12.53 -1.30
N ALA A 187 36.36 13.09 -0.28
CA ALA A 187 36.36 14.53 -0.05
C ALA A 187 37.64 15.04 0.65
N PHE A 188 38.16 14.30 1.62
CA PHE A 188 39.28 14.76 2.46
C PHE A 188 40.61 14.03 2.24
N LEU A 189 40.62 12.94 1.46
CA LEU A 189 41.76 12.05 1.20
C LEU A 189 42.47 11.57 2.47
N SER A 190 41.79 11.62 3.62
CA SER A 190 42.32 11.29 4.94
C SER A 190 41.22 10.65 5.79
N MET A 191 41.62 9.75 6.66
CA MET A 191 40.73 9.06 7.61
C MET A 191 41.30 9.19 9.02
N PRO A 192 41.01 10.29 9.73
CA PRO A 192 41.42 10.40 11.12
C PRO A 192 40.68 9.35 11.95
N LEU A 193 41.36 8.76 12.94
CA LEU A 193 40.80 7.69 13.77
C LEU A 193 39.52 8.11 14.52
N SER A 194 39.28 9.42 14.68
CA SER A 194 38.08 9.99 15.30
C SER A 194 36.81 9.82 14.47
N THR A 195 36.88 9.55 13.16
CA THR A 195 35.68 9.39 12.30
C THR A 195 35.01 8.04 12.49
N ALA A 196 35.79 6.99 12.71
CA ALA A 196 35.29 5.63 12.92
C ALA A 196 34.26 5.51 14.07
N PRO A 197 34.50 6.04 15.29
CA PRO A 197 33.51 5.97 16.36
C PRO A 197 32.26 6.81 16.06
N MET A 198 32.37 7.93 15.34
CA MET A 198 31.21 8.74 14.95
C MET A 198 30.32 8.01 13.97
N VAL A 199 30.90 7.41 12.92
CA VAL A 199 30.15 6.57 11.97
C VAL A 199 29.53 5.38 12.70
N GLY A 200 30.30 4.70 13.56
CA GLY A 200 29.81 3.56 14.34
C GLY A 200 28.60 3.91 15.21
N ALA A 201 28.63 5.05 15.91
CA ALA A 201 27.52 5.51 16.74
C ALA A 201 26.25 5.80 15.93
N VAL A 202 26.38 6.49 14.79
CA VAL A 202 25.22 6.79 13.93
C VAL A 202 24.69 5.51 13.26
N SER A 203 25.57 4.61 12.80
CA SER A 203 25.19 3.30 12.25
C SER A 203 24.41 2.47 13.25
N PHE A 204 24.81 2.48 14.53
CA PHE A 204 24.09 1.80 15.59
C PHE A 204 22.69 2.42 15.82
N GLY A 205 22.57 3.75 15.76
CA GLY A 205 21.28 4.45 15.80
C GLY A 205 20.37 4.05 14.63
N VAL A 206 20.91 3.99 13.41
CA VAL A 206 20.19 3.53 12.21
C VAL A 206 19.72 2.08 12.38
N PHE A 207 20.61 1.20 12.86
CA PHE A 207 20.28 -0.20 13.15
C PHE A 207 19.09 -0.33 14.10
N LEU A 208 19.12 0.40 15.23
CA LEU A 208 18.05 0.37 16.23
C LEU A 208 16.74 0.91 15.66
N PHE A 209 16.79 2.02 14.91
CA PHE A 209 15.60 2.59 14.30
C PHE A 209 14.96 1.63 13.30
N VAL A 210 15.73 1.04 12.39
CA VAL A 210 15.18 0.13 11.37
C VAL A 210 14.67 -1.16 12.01
N SER A 211 15.38 -1.70 13.00
CA SER A 211 15.01 -2.96 13.65
C SER A 211 13.75 -2.84 14.54
N LEU A 212 13.58 -1.70 15.23
CA LEU A 212 12.50 -1.49 16.20
C LEU A 212 11.49 -0.43 15.74
N GLY A 213 11.96 0.76 15.37
CA GLY A 213 11.15 1.93 15.02
C GLY A 213 10.36 1.77 13.72
N TYR A 214 11.00 1.33 12.64
CA TYR A 214 10.30 1.12 11.36
C TYR A 214 9.28 -0.01 11.44
N ARG A 215 9.54 -1.03 12.27
CA ARG A 215 8.57 -2.09 12.55
C ARG A 215 7.28 -1.55 13.19
N PHE A 216 7.40 -0.55 14.06
CA PHE A 216 6.24 0.13 14.64
C PHE A 216 5.44 0.88 13.57
N LEU A 217 6.12 1.60 12.67
CA LEU A 217 5.47 2.30 11.54
C LEU A 217 4.73 1.33 10.62
N LEU A 218 5.37 0.22 10.23
CA LEU A 218 4.72 -0.81 9.44
C LEU A 218 3.54 -1.44 10.18
N ARG A 219 3.65 -1.68 11.51
CA ARG A 219 2.54 -2.24 12.29
C ARG A 219 1.32 -1.31 12.34
N ILE A 220 1.52 0.01 12.37
CA ILE A 220 0.43 0.98 12.23
C ILE A 220 -0.23 0.81 10.86
N ASP A 221 0.57 0.70 9.80
CA ASP A 221 0.08 0.48 8.44
C ASP A 221 -0.80 -0.77 8.35
N TYR A 222 -0.28 -1.93 8.80
CA TYR A 222 -1.05 -3.18 8.81
C TYR A 222 -2.32 -3.12 9.65
N ARG A 223 -2.32 -2.37 10.76
CA ARG A 223 -3.51 -2.23 11.63
C ARG A 223 -4.60 -1.39 10.96
N GLU A 224 -4.21 -0.31 10.28
CA GLU A 224 -5.14 0.52 9.52
C GLU A 224 -5.77 -0.29 8.38
N GLU A 225 -4.96 -1.01 7.60
CA GLU A 225 -5.46 -1.89 6.54
C GLU A 225 -6.54 -2.84 7.06
N ARG A 226 -6.23 -3.55 8.14
CA ARG A 226 -7.13 -4.51 8.75
C ARG A 226 -8.42 -3.85 9.24
N SER A 227 -8.34 -2.66 9.85
CA SER A 227 -9.52 -1.94 10.33
C SER A 227 -10.47 -1.51 9.20
N VAL A 228 -9.94 -1.22 8.00
CA VAL A 228 -10.76 -0.89 6.83
C VAL A 228 -11.57 -2.10 6.41
N TYR A 229 -10.93 -3.26 6.27
CA TYR A 229 -11.67 -4.47 5.91
C TYR A 229 -12.64 -4.89 7.02
N GLU A 230 -12.28 -4.76 8.30
CA GLU A 230 -13.22 -5.02 9.41
C GLU A 230 -14.45 -4.10 9.33
N SER A 231 -14.30 -2.83 8.98
CA SER A 231 -15.44 -1.92 8.79
C SER A 231 -16.34 -2.26 7.59
N LEU A 232 -15.77 -2.89 6.56
CA LEU A 232 -16.51 -3.34 5.38
C LEU A 232 -17.29 -4.63 5.63
N LEU A 233 -16.83 -5.42 6.61
CA LEU A 233 -17.48 -6.65 7.04
C LEU A 233 -18.58 -6.39 8.09
N ASP A 234 -18.69 -5.17 8.59
CA ASP A 234 -19.74 -4.76 9.50
C ASP A 234 -21.11 -4.81 8.81
N GLU A 235 -22.07 -5.48 9.43
CA GLU A 235 -23.43 -5.58 8.92
C GLU A 235 -24.09 -4.20 8.78
N GLU A 236 -23.70 -3.22 9.60
CA GLU A 236 -24.23 -1.85 9.55
C GLU A 236 -23.64 -1.00 8.43
N PHE A 237 -22.68 -1.54 7.65
CA PHE A 237 -22.06 -0.78 6.56
C PHE A 237 -23.13 -0.35 5.52
N PRO A 238 -23.20 0.94 5.13
CA PRO A 238 -24.30 1.46 4.32
C PRO A 238 -24.53 0.71 3.01
N LEU A 239 -23.44 0.33 2.32
CA LEU A 239 -23.52 -0.37 1.04
C LEU A 239 -24.09 -1.79 1.19
N LEU A 240 -23.78 -2.46 2.29
CA LEU A 240 -24.30 -3.78 2.59
C LEU A 240 -25.78 -3.72 2.99
N GLN A 241 -26.18 -2.66 3.68
CA GLN A 241 -27.59 -2.35 3.95
C GLN A 241 -28.38 -2.07 2.67
N ASP A 242 -27.77 -1.43 1.68
CA ASP A 242 -28.41 -1.21 0.37
C ASP A 242 -28.64 -2.53 -0.39
N ILE A 243 -27.68 -3.47 -0.36
CA ILE A 243 -27.85 -4.83 -0.90
C ILE A 243 -29.01 -5.54 -0.19
N ARG A 244 -29.06 -5.47 1.15
CA ARG A 244 -30.11 -6.10 1.96
C ARG A 244 -31.49 -5.54 1.67
N ARG A 245 -31.60 -4.23 1.45
CA ARG A 245 -32.86 -3.55 1.08
C ARG A 245 -33.33 -3.90 -0.33
N PHE A 246 -32.39 -4.10 -1.25
CA PHE A 246 -32.70 -4.51 -2.61
C PHE A 246 -33.20 -5.95 -2.69
N SER A 247 -32.46 -6.89 -2.09
CA SER A 247 -32.84 -8.30 -2.05
C SER A 247 -32.20 -9.00 -0.86
N TYR A 248 -33.04 -9.52 0.04
CA TYR A 248 -32.57 -10.32 1.17
C TYR A 248 -31.85 -11.59 0.72
N LYS A 249 -32.30 -12.21 -0.39
CA LYS A 249 -31.67 -13.40 -0.96
C LYS A 249 -30.25 -13.11 -1.47
N GLU A 250 -30.06 -11.96 -2.13
CA GLU A 250 -28.73 -11.54 -2.60
C GLU A 250 -27.80 -11.25 -1.42
N TYR A 251 -28.33 -10.63 -0.37
CA TYR A 251 -27.59 -10.38 0.86
C TYR A 251 -27.16 -11.69 1.55
N GLU A 252 -28.07 -12.65 1.72
CA GLU A 252 -27.75 -13.94 2.32
C GLU A 252 -26.70 -14.70 1.50
N HIS A 253 -26.85 -14.71 0.18
CA HIS A 253 -25.87 -15.30 -0.74
C HIS A 253 -24.49 -14.66 -0.58
N ALA A 254 -24.42 -13.32 -0.57
CA ALA A 254 -23.18 -12.58 -0.38
C ALA A 254 -22.52 -12.90 0.98
N CYS A 255 -23.30 -13.01 2.05
CA CYS A 255 -22.80 -13.42 3.36
C CYS A 255 -22.21 -14.84 3.36
N LYS A 256 -22.88 -15.81 2.70
CA LYS A 256 -22.37 -17.18 2.55
C LYS A 256 -21.05 -17.21 1.78
N VAL A 257 -21.01 -16.56 0.61
CA VAL A 257 -19.80 -16.48 -0.22
C VAL A 257 -18.66 -15.78 0.52
N SER A 258 -18.94 -14.68 1.20
CA SER A 258 -17.96 -13.98 2.03
C SER A 258 -17.33 -14.88 3.09
N ASN A 259 -18.15 -15.57 3.88
CA ASN A 259 -17.66 -16.41 4.96
C ASN A 259 -16.80 -17.58 4.44
N LEU A 260 -17.30 -18.31 3.45
CA LEU A 260 -16.61 -19.44 2.82
C LEU A 260 -15.30 -18.99 2.15
N ALA A 261 -15.31 -17.87 1.42
CA ALA A 261 -14.10 -17.31 0.82
C ALA A 261 -13.05 -16.96 1.87
N GLY A 262 -13.48 -16.42 3.01
CA GLY A 262 -12.60 -16.14 4.15
C GLY A 262 -11.94 -17.40 4.74
N ILE A 263 -12.71 -18.48 4.88
CA ILE A 263 -12.22 -19.77 5.38
C ILE A 263 -11.19 -20.36 4.39
N CYS A 264 -11.51 -20.37 3.10
CA CYS A 264 -10.60 -20.86 2.06
C CYS A 264 -9.30 -20.04 1.96
N ALA A 265 -9.40 -18.71 2.06
CA ALA A 265 -8.24 -17.83 2.04
C ALA A 265 -7.29 -18.11 3.22
N ARG A 266 -7.86 -18.32 4.41
CA ARG A 266 -7.09 -18.66 5.61
C ARG A 266 -6.31 -19.98 5.44
N GLU A 267 -6.94 -20.98 4.83
CA GLU A 267 -6.34 -22.32 4.65
C GLU A 267 -5.07 -22.30 3.79
N ILE A 268 -5.03 -21.45 2.77
CA ILE A 268 -3.87 -21.35 1.86
C ILE A 268 -2.90 -20.21 2.19
N GLY A 269 -3.15 -19.46 3.27
CA GLY A 269 -2.39 -18.29 3.67
C GLY A 269 -2.57 -17.07 2.75
N ALA A 270 -3.71 -16.96 2.08
CA ALA A 270 -4.12 -15.76 1.33
C ALA A 270 -4.76 -14.72 2.27
N ASN A 271 -5.01 -13.52 1.77
CA ASN A 271 -5.59 -12.44 2.58
C ASN A 271 -7.08 -12.69 2.83
N GLN A 272 -7.39 -13.21 4.03
CA GLN A 272 -8.76 -13.50 4.45
C GLN A 272 -9.68 -12.29 4.35
N ALA A 273 -9.24 -11.11 4.80
CA ALA A 273 -10.10 -9.93 4.89
C ALA A 273 -10.50 -9.41 3.50
N VAL A 274 -9.57 -9.48 2.54
CA VAL A 274 -9.83 -9.16 1.13
C VAL A 274 -10.81 -10.16 0.52
N ALA A 275 -10.61 -11.47 0.72
CA ALA A 275 -11.51 -12.49 0.18
C ALA A 275 -12.93 -12.37 0.74
N MET A 276 -13.07 -12.11 2.05
CA MET A 276 -14.38 -11.87 2.67
C MET A 276 -15.05 -10.60 2.13
N ALA A 277 -14.33 -9.47 2.06
CA ALA A 277 -14.89 -8.23 1.53
C ALA A 277 -15.23 -8.35 0.03
N GLY A 278 -14.38 -9.01 -0.76
CA GLY A 278 -14.66 -9.37 -2.15
C GLY A 278 -15.95 -10.18 -2.27
N GLY A 279 -16.10 -11.23 -1.47
CA GLY A 279 -17.30 -12.07 -1.42
C GLY A 279 -18.58 -11.36 -0.96
N LEU A 280 -18.50 -10.25 -0.22
CA LEU A 280 -19.68 -9.45 0.10
C LEU A 280 -20.13 -8.55 -1.05
N TYR A 281 -19.18 -7.93 -1.76
CA TYR A 281 -19.47 -6.81 -2.65
C TYR A 281 -19.36 -7.15 -4.14
N TYR A 282 -18.90 -8.35 -4.53
CA TYR A 282 -18.70 -8.71 -5.94
C TYR A 282 -19.99 -8.61 -6.79
N ARG A 283 -21.17 -8.83 -6.20
CA ARG A 283 -22.49 -8.71 -6.87
C ARG A 283 -23.12 -7.33 -6.78
N LEU A 284 -22.39 -6.30 -6.36
CA LEU A 284 -22.92 -4.94 -6.24
C LEU A 284 -23.56 -4.44 -7.54
N GLY A 285 -23.05 -4.87 -8.69
CA GLY A 285 -23.59 -4.60 -10.01
C GLY A 285 -25.07 -4.99 -10.19
N LYS A 286 -25.51 -6.09 -9.58
CA LYS A 286 -26.89 -6.58 -9.68
C LYS A 286 -27.91 -5.64 -9.03
N VAL A 287 -27.49 -4.94 -7.98
CA VAL A 287 -28.32 -3.96 -7.28
C VAL A 287 -28.53 -2.70 -8.13
N ILE A 288 -27.54 -2.35 -8.96
CA ILE A 288 -27.53 -1.12 -9.75
C ILE A 288 -28.16 -1.33 -11.14
N GLY A 289 -27.89 -2.47 -11.77
CA GLY A 289 -28.38 -2.85 -13.10
C GLY A 289 -27.30 -2.93 -14.17
N GLU A 290 -27.71 -3.28 -15.39
CA GLU A 290 -26.79 -3.50 -16.51
C GLU A 290 -26.13 -2.21 -17.04
N PRO A 291 -24.85 -2.26 -17.47
CA PRO A 291 -23.91 -3.38 -17.37
C PRO A 291 -23.42 -3.61 -15.92
N GLU A 292 -23.64 -4.80 -15.38
CA GLU A 292 -23.48 -5.09 -13.94
C GLU A 292 -22.04 -4.84 -13.44
N VAL A 293 -21.04 -5.37 -14.14
CA VAL A 293 -19.62 -5.25 -13.74
C VAL A 293 -19.19 -3.79 -13.72
N GLU A 294 -19.43 -3.05 -14.80
CA GLU A 294 -18.99 -1.66 -14.90
C GLU A 294 -19.70 -0.76 -13.87
N ASN A 295 -20.99 -0.97 -13.66
CA ASN A 295 -21.77 -0.22 -12.67
C ASN A 295 -21.37 -0.57 -11.23
N GLY A 296 -21.12 -1.86 -10.93
CA GLY A 296 -20.61 -2.30 -9.64
C GLY A 296 -19.24 -1.70 -9.33
N VAL A 297 -18.33 -1.70 -10.30
CA VAL A 297 -17.00 -1.07 -10.18
C VAL A 297 -17.11 0.44 -9.97
N LYS A 298 -17.98 1.13 -10.72
CA LYS A 298 -18.25 2.57 -10.51
C LYS A 298 -18.75 2.86 -9.10
N ALA A 299 -19.70 2.06 -8.59
CA ALA A 299 -20.18 2.24 -7.22
C ALA A 299 -19.07 1.95 -6.20
N ALA A 300 -18.25 0.92 -6.41
CA ALA A 300 -17.11 0.63 -5.56
C ALA A 300 -16.11 1.80 -5.48
N TYR A 301 -15.82 2.46 -6.61
CA TYR A 301 -15.01 3.67 -6.64
C TYR A 301 -15.66 4.83 -5.88
N ASN A 302 -16.95 5.06 -6.07
CA ASN A 302 -17.69 6.13 -5.39
C ASN A 302 -17.72 5.95 -3.87
N HIS A 303 -17.85 4.70 -3.41
CA HIS A 303 -17.83 4.34 -1.99
C HIS A 303 -16.42 4.08 -1.43
N CYS A 304 -15.37 4.32 -2.23
CA CYS A 304 -13.97 4.19 -1.84
C CYS A 304 -13.59 2.79 -1.31
N LEU A 305 -14.14 1.73 -1.92
CA LEU A 305 -13.76 0.35 -1.59
C LEU A 305 -12.26 0.09 -1.87
N PRO A 306 -11.59 -0.80 -1.10
CA PRO A 306 -10.18 -1.14 -1.32
C PRO A 306 -9.90 -1.65 -2.74
N PRO A 307 -8.70 -1.44 -3.31
CA PRO A 307 -8.39 -1.77 -4.69
C PRO A 307 -8.45 -3.26 -4.90
N ALA A 308 -7.99 -4.03 -3.92
CA ALA A 308 -8.07 -5.47 -3.95
C ALA A 308 -9.52 -5.96 -4.10
N VAL A 309 -10.49 -5.28 -3.47
CA VAL A 309 -11.92 -5.57 -3.63
C VAL A 309 -12.40 -5.13 -5.01
N ILE A 310 -12.03 -3.93 -5.47
CA ILE A 310 -12.40 -3.43 -6.81
C ILE A 310 -11.87 -4.35 -7.91
N THR A 311 -10.63 -4.84 -7.79
CA THR A 311 -10.04 -5.83 -8.71
C THR A 311 -10.86 -7.12 -8.75
N ILE A 312 -11.31 -7.61 -7.59
CA ILE A 312 -12.22 -8.76 -7.54
C ILE A 312 -13.52 -8.44 -8.30
N LEU A 313 -14.12 -7.27 -8.11
CA LEU A 313 -15.34 -6.85 -8.83
C LEU A 313 -15.11 -6.72 -10.34
N GLU A 314 -13.96 -6.20 -10.78
CA GLU A 314 -13.60 -6.07 -12.21
C GLU A 314 -13.38 -7.42 -12.90
N GLU A 315 -12.81 -8.39 -12.17
CA GLU A 315 -12.56 -9.75 -12.66
C GLU A 315 -13.77 -10.66 -12.52
N PHE A 316 -14.73 -10.27 -11.68
CA PHE A 316 -15.91 -11.05 -11.39
C PHE A 316 -16.82 -11.11 -12.63
N GLY A 317 -16.91 -12.32 -13.21
CA GLY A 317 -17.64 -12.61 -14.44
C GLY A 317 -16.79 -13.37 -15.47
N ALA A 318 -15.46 -13.29 -15.40
CA ALA A 318 -14.52 -14.00 -16.29
C ALA A 318 -14.80 -13.85 -17.80
N LEU A 319 -15.58 -12.83 -18.21
CA LEU A 319 -15.95 -12.57 -19.60
C LEU A 319 -14.84 -11.81 -20.34
N GLU A 320 -14.19 -10.85 -19.67
CA GLU A 320 -13.12 -10.01 -20.25
C GLU A 320 -11.77 -10.16 -19.52
N ARG A 321 -11.78 -10.51 -18.22
CA ARG A 321 -10.57 -10.67 -17.40
C ARG A 321 -10.70 -11.89 -16.49
N PHE A 322 -9.67 -12.74 -16.49
CA PHE A 322 -9.57 -13.88 -15.57
C PHE A 322 -9.04 -13.44 -14.19
N PRO A 323 -9.33 -14.20 -13.12
CA PRO A 323 -8.77 -13.96 -11.79
C PRO A 323 -7.24 -13.81 -11.81
N SER A 324 -6.75 -12.64 -11.39
CA SER A 324 -5.29 -12.33 -11.34
C SER A 324 -4.68 -12.50 -9.95
N THR A 325 -5.51 -12.64 -8.92
CA THR A 325 -5.11 -12.80 -7.53
C THR A 325 -5.68 -14.07 -6.91
N LYS A 326 -5.06 -14.56 -5.84
CA LYS A 326 -5.53 -15.74 -5.11
C LYS A 326 -6.92 -15.49 -4.52
N GLU A 327 -7.13 -14.29 -3.99
CA GLU A 327 -8.38 -13.87 -3.37
C GLU A 327 -9.52 -13.80 -4.41
N SER A 328 -9.26 -13.25 -5.59
CA SER A 328 -10.23 -13.24 -6.71
C SER A 328 -10.60 -14.65 -7.16
N ALA A 329 -9.62 -15.53 -7.31
CA ALA A 329 -9.86 -16.92 -7.67
C ALA A 329 -10.67 -17.67 -6.60
N ILE A 330 -10.38 -17.43 -5.31
CA ILE A 330 -11.16 -18.01 -4.20
C ILE A 330 -12.61 -17.53 -4.26
N VAL A 331 -12.86 -16.22 -4.40
CA VAL A 331 -14.23 -15.67 -4.48
C VAL A 331 -14.99 -16.28 -5.65
N HIS A 332 -14.35 -16.40 -6.82
CA HIS A 332 -14.95 -17.02 -8.00
C HIS A 332 -15.26 -18.52 -7.79
N MET A 333 -14.34 -19.29 -7.20
CA MET A 333 -14.55 -20.71 -6.90
C MET A 333 -15.75 -20.92 -5.94
N VAL A 334 -15.80 -20.10 -4.89
CA VAL A 334 -16.84 -20.18 -3.85
C VAL A 334 -18.19 -19.76 -4.42
N ASP A 335 -18.28 -18.61 -5.10
CA ASP A 335 -19.53 -18.14 -5.72
C ASP A 335 -20.09 -19.16 -6.72
N SER A 336 -19.22 -19.69 -7.58
CA SER A 336 -19.65 -20.66 -8.59
C SER A 336 -20.20 -21.94 -7.96
N LEU A 337 -19.60 -22.37 -6.84
CA LEU A 337 -20.05 -23.53 -6.09
C LEU A 337 -21.39 -23.25 -5.38
N VAL A 338 -21.47 -22.16 -4.60
CA VAL A 338 -22.67 -21.76 -3.87
C VAL A 338 -23.85 -21.57 -4.83
N THR A 339 -23.63 -20.86 -5.94
CA THR A 339 -24.67 -20.65 -6.96
C THR A 339 -25.17 -21.98 -7.54
N LYS A 340 -24.28 -22.93 -7.82
CA LYS A 340 -24.67 -24.23 -8.37
C LYS A 340 -25.45 -25.07 -7.34
N ILE A 341 -25.07 -24.99 -6.07
CA ILE A 341 -25.79 -25.67 -4.98
C ILE A 341 -27.19 -25.08 -4.79
N GLU A 342 -27.31 -23.75 -4.76
CA GLU A 342 -28.59 -23.04 -4.67
C GLU A 342 -29.55 -23.36 -5.84
N VAL A 343 -29.00 -23.59 -7.05
CA VAL A 343 -29.79 -23.99 -8.22
C VAL A 343 -30.26 -25.45 -8.16
N LEU A 344 -29.43 -26.35 -7.64
CA LEU A 344 -29.74 -27.79 -7.56
C LEU A 344 -30.80 -28.11 -6.48
N GLY A 345 -30.98 -27.21 -5.52
CA GLY A 345 -32.04 -27.26 -4.50
C GLY A 345 -31.83 -28.31 -3.40
N GLU A 346 -32.51 -28.12 -2.27
CA GLU A 346 -32.33 -28.93 -1.03
C GLU A 346 -32.57 -30.43 -1.25
N THR A 347 -33.51 -30.80 -2.13
CA THR A 347 -33.87 -32.21 -2.38
C THR A 347 -32.76 -33.00 -3.07
N THR A 348 -31.92 -32.34 -3.87
CA THR A 348 -30.80 -32.98 -4.59
C THR A 348 -29.56 -33.06 -3.70
N MET A 349 -29.45 -32.14 -2.74
CA MET A 349 -28.31 -31.96 -1.83
C MET A 349 -28.46 -32.67 -0.48
N ALA A 350 -29.56 -33.39 -0.24
CA ALA A 350 -29.83 -34.07 1.02
C ALA A 350 -28.82 -35.18 1.39
N ASN A 351 -27.99 -35.64 0.44
CA ASN A 351 -26.95 -36.64 0.69
C ASN A 351 -25.56 -36.01 0.59
N GLU A 352 -24.74 -36.15 1.64
CA GLU A 352 -23.34 -35.70 1.71
C GLU A 352 -22.53 -36.14 0.47
N TRP A 353 -22.72 -37.38 0.01
CA TRP A 353 -22.03 -37.89 -1.18
C TRP A 353 -22.36 -37.13 -2.47
N ASN A 354 -23.61 -36.67 -2.62
CA ASN A 354 -24.01 -35.87 -3.77
C ASN A 354 -23.35 -34.48 -3.70
N GLN A 355 -23.27 -33.91 -2.50
CA GLN A 355 -22.66 -32.60 -2.27
C GLN A 355 -21.17 -32.62 -2.59
N ASP A 356 -20.44 -33.61 -2.06
CA ASP A 356 -19.03 -33.83 -2.37
C ASP A 356 -18.78 -33.93 -3.87
N MET A 357 -19.57 -34.76 -4.56
CA MET A 357 -19.44 -34.96 -6.00
C MET A 357 -19.67 -33.65 -6.77
N VAL A 358 -20.65 -32.84 -6.37
CA VAL A 358 -20.91 -31.53 -7.00
C VAL A 358 -19.72 -30.59 -6.77
N ILE A 359 -19.14 -30.57 -5.57
CA ILE A 359 -17.95 -29.77 -5.26
C ILE A 359 -16.78 -30.17 -6.16
N TYR A 360 -16.47 -31.47 -6.22
CA TYR A 360 -15.38 -31.99 -7.05
C TYR A 360 -15.57 -31.67 -8.54
N GLN A 361 -16.76 -31.95 -9.09
CA GLN A 361 -17.04 -31.74 -10.50
C GLN A 361 -16.94 -30.25 -10.87
N THR A 362 -17.52 -29.38 -10.04
CA THR A 362 -17.58 -27.94 -10.31
C THR A 362 -16.19 -27.32 -10.30
N LEU A 363 -15.39 -27.60 -9.27
CA LEU A 363 -14.05 -27.03 -9.17
C LEU A 363 -13.10 -27.61 -10.23
N ASN A 364 -13.20 -28.90 -10.55
CA ASN A 364 -12.39 -29.51 -11.61
C ASN A 364 -12.75 -28.95 -13.00
N GLU A 365 -14.03 -28.68 -13.27
CA GLU A 365 -14.46 -28.06 -14.53
C GLU A 365 -13.79 -26.69 -14.72
N PHE A 366 -13.82 -25.82 -13.70
CA PHE A 366 -13.14 -24.51 -13.79
C PHE A 366 -11.63 -24.61 -13.88
N SER A 367 -11.01 -25.55 -13.15
CA SER A 367 -9.59 -25.80 -13.28
C SER A 367 -9.21 -26.26 -14.68
N SER A 368 -10.02 -27.11 -15.32
CA SER A 368 -9.74 -27.62 -16.67
C SER A 368 -9.85 -26.55 -17.77
N ARG A 369 -10.64 -25.49 -17.51
CA ARG A 369 -10.81 -24.34 -18.41
C ARG A 369 -9.67 -23.31 -18.32
N GLY A 370 -8.68 -23.49 -17.44
CA GLY A 370 -7.55 -22.57 -17.27
C GLY A 370 -7.91 -21.23 -16.63
N VAL A 371 -9.08 -21.12 -15.99
CA VAL A 371 -9.59 -19.87 -15.39
C VAL A 371 -8.64 -19.30 -14.34
N TYR A 372 -7.90 -20.17 -13.64
CA TYR A 372 -7.07 -19.79 -12.48
C TYR A 372 -5.57 -19.71 -12.77
N ASP A 373 -5.14 -19.89 -14.01
CA ASP A 373 -3.71 -20.01 -14.37
C ASP A 373 -2.91 -18.74 -14.01
N ASN A 374 -3.56 -17.57 -14.07
CA ASN A 374 -2.95 -16.27 -13.77
C ASN A 374 -3.16 -15.80 -12.32
N SER A 375 -3.86 -16.57 -11.49
CA SER A 375 -4.24 -16.17 -10.11
C SER A 375 -3.11 -16.33 -9.08
N GLY A 376 -2.05 -17.06 -9.44
CA GLY A 376 -0.97 -17.44 -8.52
C GLY A 376 -1.32 -18.56 -7.54
N ILE A 377 -2.50 -19.19 -7.64
CA ILE A 377 -2.85 -20.40 -6.88
C ILE A 377 -2.06 -21.59 -7.40
N SER A 378 -1.31 -22.25 -6.54
CA SER A 378 -0.65 -23.53 -6.89
C SER A 378 -1.64 -24.70 -6.84
N ILE A 379 -1.34 -25.80 -7.52
CA ILE A 379 -2.18 -27.01 -7.49
C ILE A 379 -2.42 -27.53 -6.07
N ASN A 380 -1.41 -27.46 -5.20
CA ASN A 380 -1.54 -27.84 -3.80
C ASN A 380 -2.53 -26.92 -3.06
N GLN A 381 -2.48 -25.61 -3.32
CA GLN A 381 -3.42 -24.65 -2.73
C GLN A 381 -4.84 -24.88 -3.24
N PHE A 382 -5.02 -25.20 -4.53
CA PHE A 382 -6.32 -25.55 -5.09
C PHE A 382 -6.92 -26.80 -4.42
N LEU A 383 -6.12 -27.85 -4.24
CA LEU A 383 -6.57 -29.08 -3.57
C LEU A 383 -7.00 -28.82 -2.13
N LYS A 384 -6.23 -28.01 -1.39
CA LYS A 384 -6.60 -27.59 -0.03
C LYS A 384 -7.89 -26.80 0.04
N ILE A 385 -8.11 -25.86 -0.88
CA ILE A 385 -9.37 -25.10 -0.96
C ILE A 385 -10.55 -26.06 -1.17
N ARG A 386 -10.40 -27.00 -2.10
CA ARG A 386 -11.43 -27.99 -2.42
C ARG A 386 -11.76 -28.89 -1.24
N GLU A 387 -10.73 -29.44 -0.57
CA GLU A 387 -10.92 -30.25 0.64
C GLU A 387 -11.57 -29.44 1.76
N ARG A 388 -11.21 -28.16 1.89
CA ARG A 388 -11.82 -27.27 2.88
C ARG A 388 -13.29 -27.01 2.59
N LEU A 389 -13.67 -26.81 1.34
CA LEU A 389 -15.08 -26.61 0.95
C LEU A 389 -15.93 -27.86 1.18
N VAL A 390 -15.35 -29.06 1.02
CA VAL A 390 -16.01 -30.31 1.40
C VAL A 390 -16.25 -30.37 2.91
N GLN A 391 -15.27 -29.99 3.73
CA GLN A 391 -15.42 -29.97 5.20
C GLN A 391 -16.44 -28.96 5.70
N GLU A 392 -16.62 -27.85 4.97
CA GLU A 392 -17.60 -26.80 5.28
C GLU A 392 -18.94 -27.02 4.55
N GLY A 393 -19.23 -28.27 4.17
CA GLY A 393 -20.47 -28.66 3.47
C GLY A 393 -21.75 -28.14 4.15
N ASP A 394 -21.77 -28.11 5.48
CA ASP A 394 -22.92 -27.61 6.25
C ASP A 394 -23.19 -26.10 6.08
N LEU A 395 -22.21 -25.33 5.58
CA LEU A 395 -22.30 -23.88 5.33
C LEU A 395 -22.68 -23.53 3.89
N LEU A 396 -22.72 -24.53 2.99
CA LEU A 396 -23.11 -24.41 1.58
C LEU A 396 -24.62 -24.65 1.43
#